data_AF-A0A9E5HIV4-F1
#
_entry.id   AF-A0A9E5HIV4-F1
#
_cell.length_a   1.000
_cell.length_b   1.000
_cell.length_c   1.000
_cell.angle_alpha   90.00
_cell.angle_beta   90.00
_cell.angle_gamma   90.00
#
_symmetry.space_group_name_H-M   'P 1'
#
loop_
_entity.id
_entity.type
_entity.pdbx_description
1 polymer ?
#
loop_
_entity_poly.entity_id
_entity_poly.type
_entity_poly.pdbx_seq_one_letter_code
_entity_poly.pdbx_strand_id
1 'polypeptide(L)'
;MRGAGCTWNDITDRKIDGAVERTRSRPIPSGQVTVTQAIIWMILQAGIAALILFSYNVQAIILGFASLALVAIYPFAKRFTWWPQAFLGLAFNWGALMIYVAHSGVLRLEAVLLYAAGIIWTLFYDTIYAHQDREDDALIGVKSHATIDIGVFIRIFADRRRL
;
A
#
# COMPACT_ATOMS: atom_id res chain seq x y z
N MET A 1 -1.75 -5.41 -13.01
CA MET A 1 -1.98 -4.22 -12.14
C MET A 1 -0.95 -4.07 -11.02
N ARG A 2 -0.64 -5.11 -10.22
CA ARG A 2 0.33 -5.01 -9.10
C ARG A 2 1.65 -4.33 -9.45
N GLY A 3 2.31 -4.78 -10.52
CA GLY A 3 3.60 -4.20 -10.90
C GLY A 3 3.52 -2.73 -11.30
N ALA A 4 2.43 -2.28 -11.94
CA ALA A 4 2.20 -0.85 -12.19
C ALA A 4 2.04 -0.05 -10.89
N GLY A 5 1.32 -0.59 -9.89
CA GLY A 5 1.20 0.02 -8.56
C GLY A 5 2.53 0.08 -7.81
N CYS A 6 3.36 -0.95 -7.90
CA CYS A 6 4.73 -0.94 -7.36
C CYS A 6 5.58 0.15 -8.04
N THR A 7 5.54 0.25 -9.37
CA THR A 7 6.26 1.30 -10.11
C THR A 7 5.77 2.70 -9.70
N TRP A 8 4.46 2.89 -9.51
CA TRP A 8 3.91 4.14 -8.99
C TRP A 8 4.50 4.47 -7.61
N ASN A 9 4.51 3.49 -6.70
CA ASN A 9 5.10 3.63 -5.37
C ASN A 9 6.58 4.06 -5.45
N ASP A 10 7.39 3.33 -6.23
CA ASP A 10 8.82 3.61 -6.40
C ASP A 10 9.06 5.01 -6.99
N ILE A 11 8.26 5.44 -7.96
CA ILE A 11 8.34 6.80 -8.52
C ILE A 11 8.04 7.84 -7.44
N THR A 12 6.97 7.66 -6.66
CA THR A 12 6.55 8.61 -5.62
C THR A 12 7.50 8.67 -4.42
N ASP A 13 8.19 7.56 -4.14
CA ASP A 13 9.06 7.38 -2.98
C ASP A 13 10.53 7.61 -3.27
N ARG A 14 10.94 7.74 -4.54
CA ARG A 14 12.35 7.84 -4.97
C ARG A 14 13.27 8.75 -4.15
N LYS A 15 12.74 9.87 -3.62
CA LYS A 15 13.51 10.80 -2.79
C LYS A 15 13.69 10.29 -1.36
N ILE A 16 12.63 9.73 -0.78
CA ILE A 16 12.65 9.10 0.54
C ILE A 16 13.58 7.89 0.46
N ASP A 17 13.37 7.03 -0.54
CA ASP A 17 14.15 5.82 -0.73
C ASP A 17 15.65 6.11 -0.95
N GLY A 18 15.98 7.23 -1.61
CA GLY A 18 17.36 7.67 -1.81
C GLY A 18 18.06 8.19 -0.54
N ALA A 19 17.28 8.56 0.49
CA ALA A 19 17.80 9.03 1.77
C ALA A 19 18.01 7.90 2.80
N VAL A 20 17.53 6.68 2.53
CA VAL A 20 17.65 5.53 3.44
C VAL A 20 18.71 4.56 2.92
N GLU A 21 19.65 4.17 3.79
CA GLU A 21 20.77 3.28 3.43
C GLU A 21 20.28 1.95 2.85
N ARG A 22 19.18 1.39 3.39
CA ARG A 22 18.58 0.16 2.89
C ARG A 22 18.04 0.26 1.46
N THR A 23 17.53 1.42 1.06
CA THR A 23 16.78 1.58 -0.20
C THR A 23 17.45 2.47 -1.23
N ARG A 24 18.58 3.10 -0.90
CA ARG A 24 19.35 3.95 -1.84
C ARG A 24 19.80 3.22 -3.12
N SER A 25 19.93 1.90 -3.05
CA SER A 25 20.34 1.04 -4.17
C SER A 25 19.18 0.62 -5.08
N ARG A 26 17.93 1.01 -4.76
CA ARG A 26 16.77 0.74 -5.62
C ARG A 26 16.96 1.33 -7.02
N PRO A 27 16.31 0.79 -8.06
CA PRO A 27 16.59 1.15 -9.45
C PRO A 27 16.42 2.64 -9.79
N ILE A 28 15.37 3.29 -9.24
CA ILE A 28 15.12 4.73 -9.50
C ILE A 28 16.06 5.63 -8.68
N PRO A 29 16.18 5.49 -7.34
CA PRO A 29 17.09 6.31 -6.55
C PRO A 29 18.57 6.21 -6.98
N SER A 30 19.02 5.02 -7.39
CA SER A 30 20.40 4.77 -7.83
C SER A 30 20.69 5.23 -9.26
N GLY A 31 19.67 5.67 -10.01
CA GLY A 31 19.81 6.10 -11.40
C GLY A 31 19.93 4.98 -12.44
N GLN A 32 19.82 3.71 -12.04
CA GLN A 32 19.77 2.57 -12.97
C GLN A 32 18.58 2.64 -13.93
N VAL A 33 17.46 3.23 -13.47
CA VAL A 33 16.24 3.45 -14.25
C VAL A 33 15.80 4.91 -14.10
N THR A 34 15.62 5.60 -15.22
CA THR A 34 15.07 6.96 -15.24
C THR A 34 13.58 6.97 -14.88
N VAL A 35 13.08 8.08 -14.33
CA VAL A 35 11.65 8.25 -14.04
C VAL A 35 10.80 8.07 -15.31
N THR A 36 11.28 8.55 -16.46
CA THR A 36 10.60 8.38 -17.75
C THR A 36 10.47 6.91 -18.14
N GLN A 37 11.54 6.12 -18.02
CA GLN A 37 11.49 4.68 -18.27
C GLN A 37 10.51 3.98 -17.33
N ALA A 38 10.52 4.35 -16.04
CA ALA A 38 9.57 3.82 -15.06
C ALA A 38 8.12 4.16 -15.42
N ILE A 39 7.82 5.38 -15.86
CA ILE A 39 6.47 5.78 -16.31
C ILE A 39 6.04 4.97 -17.53
N ILE A 40 6.91 4.81 -18.53
CA ILE A 40 6.61 4.00 -19.72
C ILE A 40 6.30 2.55 -19.30
N TRP A 41 7.14 1.97 -18.43
CA TRP A 41 6.92 0.62 -17.91
C TRP A 41 5.61 0.48 -17.13
N MET A 42 5.26 1.49 -16.33
CA MET A 42 3.99 1.54 -15.61
C MET A 42 2.80 1.57 -16.56
N ILE A 43 2.84 2.41 -17.59
CA ILE A 43 1.76 2.54 -18.60
C ILE A 43 1.59 1.23 -19.37
N LEU A 44 2.67 0.57 -19.79
CA LEU A 44 2.60 -0.72 -20.48
C LEU A 44 1.91 -1.79 -19.61
N GLN A 45 2.32 -1.91 -18.35
CA GLN A 45 1.69 -2.84 -17.41
C GLN A 45 0.22 -2.50 -17.12
N ALA A 46 -0.11 -1.21 -17.02
CA ALA A 46 -1.49 -0.75 -16.82
C ALA A 46 -2.35 -1.02 -18.06
N GLY A 47 -1.81 -0.83 -19.27
CA GLY A 47 -2.48 -1.12 -20.53
C GLY A 47 -2.81 -2.60 -20.67
N ILE A 48 -1.83 -3.49 -20.41
CA ILE A 48 -2.08 -4.95 -20.40
C ILE A 48 -3.13 -5.32 -19.35
N ALA A 49 -3.05 -4.74 -18.15
CA ALA A 49 -4.05 -4.97 -17.11
C ALA A 49 -5.45 -4.47 -17.53
N ALA A 50 -5.55 -3.36 -18.25
CA ALA A 50 -6.80 -2.83 -18.76
C ALA A 50 -7.41 -3.74 -19.83
N LEU A 51 -6.60 -4.28 -20.75
CA LEU A 51 -7.06 -5.26 -21.74
C LEU A 51 -7.66 -6.51 -21.07
N ILE A 52 -7.03 -6.99 -19.99
CA ILE A 52 -7.57 -8.09 -19.19
C ILE A 52 -8.84 -7.67 -18.45
N LEU A 53 -8.87 -6.46 -17.87
CA LEU A 53 -10.04 -5.97 -17.14
C LEU A 53 -11.28 -5.88 -18.04
N PHE A 54 -11.12 -5.38 -19.26
CA PHE A 54 -12.21 -5.21 -20.22
C PHE A 54 -12.73 -6.52 -20.82
N SER A 55 -12.07 -7.65 -20.57
CA SER A 55 -12.62 -8.97 -20.92
C SER A 55 -13.58 -9.53 -19.87
N TYR A 56 -13.71 -8.89 -18.71
CA TYR A 56 -14.63 -9.29 -17.65
C TYR A 56 -16.00 -8.60 -17.74
N ASN A 57 -16.91 -9.01 -16.87
CA ASN A 57 -18.24 -8.40 -16.75
C ASN A 57 -18.18 -6.94 -16.25
N VAL A 58 -19.25 -6.19 -16.51
CA VAL A 58 -19.35 -4.76 -16.16
C VAL A 58 -19.10 -4.48 -14.68
N GLN A 59 -19.56 -5.37 -13.78
CA GLN A 59 -19.36 -5.18 -12.33
C GLN A 59 -17.89 -5.29 -11.96
N ALA A 60 -17.16 -6.25 -12.53
CA ALA A 60 -15.72 -6.37 -12.36
C ALA A 60 -14.97 -5.17 -12.96
N ILE A 61 -15.40 -4.65 -14.11
CA ILE A 61 -14.81 -3.44 -14.72
C ILE A 61 -14.95 -2.24 -13.77
N ILE A 62 -16.16 -1.97 -13.27
CA ILE A 62 -16.41 -0.86 -12.32
C ILE A 62 -15.53 -1.01 -11.07
N LEU A 63 -15.49 -2.22 -10.50
CA LEU A 63 -14.69 -2.51 -9.31
C LEU A 63 -13.18 -2.38 -9.57
N GLY A 64 -12.73 -2.71 -10.78
CA GLY A 64 -11.35 -2.54 -11.22
C GLY A 64 -10.96 -1.07 -11.27
N PHE A 65 -11.80 -0.21 -11.84
CA PHE A 65 -11.60 1.24 -11.84
C PHE A 65 -11.61 1.83 -10.43
N ALA A 66 -12.50 1.37 -9.55
CA ALA A 66 -12.55 1.81 -8.15
C ALA A 66 -11.22 1.54 -7.41
N SER A 67 -10.53 0.43 -7.74
CA SER A 67 -9.23 0.10 -7.16
C SER A 67 -8.14 1.15 -7.42
N LEU A 68 -8.23 1.88 -8.55
CA LEU A 68 -7.23 2.85 -8.96
C LEU A 68 -7.12 4.02 -7.97
N ALA A 69 -8.22 4.39 -7.31
CA ALA A 69 -8.20 5.42 -6.27
C ALA A 69 -7.30 5.01 -5.10
N LEU A 70 -7.43 3.77 -4.62
CA LEU A 70 -6.59 3.25 -3.53
C LEU A 70 -5.12 3.13 -3.97
N VAL A 71 -4.86 2.61 -5.17
CA VAL A 71 -3.50 2.50 -5.72
C VAL A 71 -2.83 3.87 -5.85
N ALA A 72 -3.58 4.89 -6.28
CA ALA A 72 -3.06 6.24 -6.43
C ALA A 72 -2.74 6.88 -5.06
N ILE A 73 -3.62 6.70 -4.07
CA ILE A 73 -3.52 7.35 -2.75
C ILE A 73 -2.48 6.66 -1.85
N TYR A 74 -2.37 5.33 -1.92
CA TYR A 74 -1.59 4.52 -0.98
C TYR A 74 -0.15 5.03 -0.74
N PRO A 75 0.68 5.36 -1.76
CA PRO A 75 2.06 5.79 -1.51
C PRO A 75 2.18 7.09 -0.71
N PHE A 76 1.12 7.90 -0.71
CA PHE A 76 1.06 9.14 0.06
C PHE A 76 0.58 8.94 1.48
N ALA A 77 0.03 7.76 1.84
CA ALA A 77 -0.58 7.51 3.16
C ALA A 77 0.37 7.86 4.31
N LYS A 78 1.66 7.48 4.20
CA LYS A 78 2.71 7.79 5.19
C LYS A 78 2.99 9.29 5.39
N ARG A 79 2.45 10.17 4.55
CA ARG A 79 2.61 11.64 4.68
C ARG A 79 1.52 12.24 5.57
N PHE A 80 0.33 11.63 5.59
CA PHE A 80 -0.85 12.20 6.28
C PHE A 80 -1.47 11.31 7.36
N THR A 81 -1.11 10.02 7.43
CA THR A 81 -1.57 9.11 8.49
C THR A 81 -0.42 8.31 9.10
N TRP A 82 -0.59 7.87 10.34
CA TRP A 82 0.29 6.90 11.01
C TRP A 82 -0.11 5.45 10.71
N TRP A 83 -1.16 5.23 9.93
CA TRP A 83 -1.69 3.90 9.59
C TRP A 83 -1.54 3.60 8.08
N PRO A 84 -0.35 3.77 7.46
CA PRO A 84 -0.18 3.46 6.04
C PRO A 84 -0.49 1.99 5.71
N GLN A 85 -0.26 1.05 6.64
CA GLN A 85 -0.61 -0.36 6.49
C GLN A 85 -2.11 -0.61 6.27
N ALA A 86 -2.99 0.27 6.76
CA ALA A 86 -4.43 0.14 6.53
C ALA A 86 -4.75 0.41 5.05
N PHE A 87 -4.13 1.45 4.47
CA PHE A 87 -4.24 1.74 3.04
C PHE A 87 -3.58 0.65 2.19
N LEU A 88 -2.44 0.09 2.64
CA LEU A 88 -1.81 -1.06 2.01
C LEU A 88 -2.76 -2.25 1.98
N GLY A 89 -3.36 -2.60 3.12
CA GLY A 89 -4.30 -3.72 3.24
C GLY A 89 -5.50 -3.54 2.31
N LEU A 90 -6.06 -2.33 2.26
CA LEU A 90 -7.17 -2.00 1.36
C LEU A 90 -6.80 -2.20 -0.11
N ALA A 91 -5.64 -1.68 -0.54
CA ALA A 91 -5.20 -1.76 -1.93
C ALA A 91 -4.77 -3.20 -2.32
N PHE A 92 -4.01 -3.87 -1.46
CA PHE A 92 -3.37 -5.16 -1.76
C PHE A 92 -4.37 -6.30 -1.85
N ASN A 93 -5.40 -6.29 -0.98
CA ASN A 93 -6.40 -7.37 -0.94
C ASN A 93 -7.53 -7.17 -1.95
N TRP A 94 -7.58 -6.07 -2.70
CA TRP A 94 -8.67 -5.75 -3.64
C TRP A 94 -8.91 -6.85 -4.68
N GLY A 95 -7.87 -7.62 -4.99
CA GLY A 95 -7.93 -8.80 -5.86
C GLY A 95 -8.98 -9.83 -5.42
N ALA A 96 -9.23 -9.99 -4.11
CA ALA A 96 -10.24 -10.91 -3.58
C ALA A 96 -11.66 -10.53 -4.01
N LEU A 97 -11.99 -9.23 -3.96
CA LEU A 97 -13.28 -8.72 -4.45
C LEU A 97 -13.37 -8.85 -5.97
N MET A 98 -12.28 -8.50 -6.66
CA MET A 98 -12.20 -8.54 -8.13
C MET A 98 -12.44 -9.92 -8.69
N ILE A 99 -11.73 -10.95 -8.20
CA ILE A 99 -11.86 -12.30 -8.74
C ILE A 99 -13.25 -12.89 -8.46
N TYR A 100 -13.82 -12.58 -7.29
CA TYR A 100 -15.16 -13.02 -6.93
C TYR A 100 -16.21 -12.43 -7.87
N VAL A 101 -16.19 -11.11 -8.08
CA VAL A 101 -17.14 -10.42 -8.96
C VAL A 101 -16.91 -10.79 -10.42
N ALA A 102 -15.65 -10.98 -10.85
CA ALA A 102 -15.33 -11.43 -12.20
C ALA A 102 -15.96 -12.79 -12.52
N HIS A 103 -16.02 -13.71 -11.55
CA HIS A 103 -16.61 -15.03 -11.73
C HIS A 103 -18.13 -15.06 -11.52
N SER A 104 -18.63 -14.45 -10.44
CA SER A 104 -20.03 -14.56 -10.03
C SER A 104 -20.95 -13.46 -10.59
N GLY A 105 -20.37 -12.37 -11.11
CA GLY A 105 -21.11 -11.21 -11.62
C GLY A 105 -21.77 -10.34 -10.54
N VAL A 106 -21.67 -10.70 -9.27
CA VAL A 106 -22.27 -9.97 -8.15
C VAL A 106 -21.33 -9.92 -6.96
N LEU A 107 -21.36 -8.84 -6.19
CA LEU A 107 -20.62 -8.75 -4.94
C LEU A 107 -21.49 -9.27 -3.79
N ARG A 108 -20.99 -10.27 -3.06
CA ARG A 108 -21.68 -10.87 -1.90
C ARG A 108 -20.84 -10.78 -0.64
N LEU A 109 -21.48 -11.08 0.50
CA LEU A 109 -20.88 -10.94 1.82
C LEU A 109 -19.62 -11.81 1.98
N GLU A 110 -19.58 -13.00 1.39
CA GLU A 110 -18.44 -13.92 1.52
C GLU A 110 -17.17 -13.31 0.94
N ALA A 111 -17.28 -12.60 -0.19
CA ALA A 111 -16.17 -11.87 -0.80
C ALA A 111 -15.68 -10.72 0.10
N VAL A 112 -16.63 -10.00 0.71
CA VAL A 112 -16.33 -8.88 1.62
C VAL A 112 -15.64 -9.39 2.89
N LEU A 113 -16.09 -10.52 3.45
CA LEU A 113 -15.46 -11.14 4.61
C LEU A 113 -14.05 -11.62 4.30
N LEU A 114 -13.84 -12.25 3.14
CA LEU A 114 -12.50 -12.65 2.68
C LEU A 114 -11.57 -11.43 2.53
N TYR A 115 -12.09 -10.35 1.93
CA TYR A 115 -11.35 -9.11 1.78
C TYR A 115 -10.99 -8.48 3.14
N ALA A 116 -11.94 -8.44 4.08
CA ALA A 116 -11.70 -7.95 5.44
C ALA A 116 -10.66 -8.79 6.19
N ALA A 117 -10.72 -10.12 6.08
CA ALA A 117 -9.73 -11.02 6.65
C ALA A 117 -8.32 -10.75 6.07
N GLY A 118 -8.24 -10.53 4.75
CA GLY A 118 -7.00 -10.13 4.09
C GLY A 118 -6.44 -8.80 4.60
N ILE A 119 -7.29 -7.79 4.81
CA ILE A 119 -6.88 -6.50 5.38
C ILE A 119 -6.31 -6.69 6.80
N ILE A 120 -7.01 -7.44 7.66
CA ILE A 120 -6.55 -7.71 9.03
C ILE A 120 -5.20 -8.44 9.01
N TRP A 121 -5.04 -9.41 8.10
CA TRP A 121 -3.77 -10.10 7.91
C TRP A 121 -2.66 -9.14 7.48
N THR A 122 -2.93 -8.25 6.52
CA THR A 122 -1.98 -7.20 6.11
C THR A 122 -1.60 -6.27 7.24
N LEU A 123 -2.58 -5.81 8.03
CA LEU A 123 -2.31 -5.01 9.21
C LEU A 123 -1.39 -5.75 10.19
N PHE A 124 -1.62 -7.04 10.41
CA PHE A 124 -0.81 -7.84 11.33
C PHE A 124 0.64 -7.95 10.88
N TYR A 125 0.91 -8.49 9.68
CA TYR A 125 2.30 -8.70 9.27
C TYR A 125 3.03 -7.39 8.97
N ASP A 126 2.35 -6.37 8.43
CA ASP A 126 3.01 -5.10 8.08
C ASP A 126 3.34 -4.28 9.33
N THR A 127 2.61 -4.49 10.43
CA THR A 127 2.97 -3.93 11.74
C THR A 127 4.26 -4.57 12.29
N ILE A 128 4.52 -5.85 12.01
CA ILE A 128 5.78 -6.51 12.38
C ILE A 128 6.95 -5.87 11.60
N TYR A 129 6.78 -5.66 10.29
CA TYR A 129 7.80 -4.97 9.47
C TYR A 129 8.03 -3.53 9.92
N ALA A 130 6.95 -2.78 10.20
CA ALA A 130 7.06 -1.42 10.70
C ALA A 130 7.86 -1.33 12.01
N HIS A 131 7.74 -2.32 12.89
CA HIS A 131 8.51 -2.35 14.13
C HIS A 131 10.02 -2.51 13.90
N GLN A 132 10.41 -3.23 12.84
CA GLN A 132 11.82 -3.41 12.46
C GLN A 132 12.41 -2.13 11.86
N ASP A 133 11.62 -1.37 11.12
CA ASP A 133 12.04 -0.12 10.46
C ASP A 133 11.93 1.13 11.37
N ARG A 134 11.62 0.95 12.67
CA ARG A 134 11.32 2.06 13.60
C ARG A 134 12.45 3.08 13.75
N GLU A 135 13.69 2.61 13.87
CA GLU A 135 14.86 3.48 14.09
C GLU A 135 15.16 4.32 12.84
N ASP A 136 15.09 3.71 11.65
CA ASP A 136 15.30 4.38 10.37
C ASP A 136 14.15 5.37 10.08
N ASP A 137 12.89 4.98 10.27
CA ASP A 137 11.72 5.83 10.02
C ASP A 137 11.72 7.10 10.88
N ALA A 138 12.19 7.01 12.13
CA ALA A 138 12.30 8.15 13.04
C ALA A 138 13.35 9.18 12.58
N LEU A 139 14.45 8.73 11.97
CA LEU A 139 15.52 9.60 11.47
C LEU A 139 15.09 10.43 10.25
N ILE A 140 14.16 9.91 9.45
CA ILE A 140 13.77 10.50 8.16
C ILE A 140 12.38 11.18 8.23
N GLY A 141 11.70 11.10 9.40
CA GLY A 141 10.41 11.74 9.63
C GLY A 141 9.22 11.06 8.95
N VAL A 142 9.32 9.77 8.62
CA VAL A 142 8.23 9.00 8.01
C VAL A 142 7.21 8.60 9.08
N LYS A 143 5.91 8.81 8.82
CA LYS A 143 4.84 8.42 9.75
C LYS A 143 4.47 6.95 9.54
N SER A 144 4.67 6.14 10.57
CA SER A 144 4.27 4.73 10.67
C SER A 144 3.70 4.47 12.06
N HIS A 145 2.97 3.36 12.25
CA HIS A 145 2.51 2.93 13.58
C HIS A 145 3.67 2.77 14.55
N ALA A 146 4.83 2.34 14.06
CA ALA A 146 6.01 2.18 14.87
C ALA A 146 6.64 3.52 15.25
N THR A 147 6.40 4.61 14.51
CA THR A 147 6.82 5.97 14.90
C THR A 147 5.84 6.64 15.86
N ILE A 148 4.62 6.10 16.01
CA ILE A 148 3.82 6.41 17.19
C ILE A 148 4.64 5.92 18.36
N ASP A 149 5.03 6.85 19.22
CA ASP A 149 5.65 6.50 20.46
C ASP A 149 4.64 5.69 21.27
N ILE A 150 4.73 4.35 21.17
CA ILE A 150 4.02 3.44 22.07
C ILE A 150 4.43 3.75 23.53
N GLY A 151 5.57 4.43 23.74
CA GLY A 151 5.94 5.05 25.00
C GLY A 151 5.00 6.17 25.44
N VAL A 152 4.41 6.95 24.55
CA VAL A 152 3.38 7.96 24.88
C VAL A 152 2.02 7.31 25.14
N PHE A 153 1.63 6.28 24.38
CA PHE A 153 0.36 5.58 24.65
C PHE A 153 0.43 4.76 25.96
N ILE A 154 1.57 4.12 26.24
CA ILE A 154 1.82 3.45 27.52
C ILE A 154 2.02 4.46 28.64
N ARG A 155 2.70 5.61 28.44
CA ARG A 155 2.77 6.67 29.48
C ARG A 155 1.40 7.26 29.78
N ILE A 156 0.55 7.51 28.79
CA ILE A 156 -0.82 8.02 28.99
C ILE A 156 -1.68 7.02 29.80
N PHE A 157 -1.43 5.71 29.67
CA PHE A 157 -2.12 4.68 30.48
C PHE A 157 -1.40 4.30 31.78
N ALA A 158 -0.08 4.45 31.87
CA ALA A 158 0.74 4.12 33.04
C ALA A 158 0.81 5.28 34.05
N ASP A 159 0.65 6.52 33.60
CA ASP A 159 0.66 7.72 34.45
C ASP A 159 -0.69 7.96 35.15
N ARG A 160 -1.73 7.17 34.84
CA ARG A 160 -2.97 7.12 35.65
C ARG A 160 -2.89 6.22 36.89
N ARG A 161 -1.72 5.66 37.22
CA ARG A 161 -1.49 4.89 38.47
C ARG A 161 -0.63 5.63 39.50
N ARG A 162 -0.59 6.97 39.43
CA ARG A 162 0.01 7.84 40.46
C ARG A 162 -0.86 9.08 40.73
N LEU A 163 -2.12 8.86 41.09
CA LEU A 163 -2.94 9.74 41.93
C LEU A 163 -3.75 8.87 42.87
#